data_AF-F8ABQ6-F1
#
_entry.id   AF-F8ABQ6-F1
#
_cell.length_a   1.000
_cell.length_b   1.000
_cell.length_c   1.000
_cell.angle_alpha   90.00
_cell.angle_beta   90.00
_cell.angle_gamma   90.00
#
_symmetry.space_group_name_H-M   'P 1'
#
loop_
_entity.id
_entity.type
_entity.pdbx_description
1 polymer ?
#
loop_
_entity_poly.entity_id
_entity_poly.type
_entity_poly.pdbx_seq_one_letter_code
_entity_poly.pdbx_strand_id
1 'polypeptide(L)'
;MNWPSFTLKEKIYLFSGIILCILFSIRYYPENLERTIYESFRWVFSFFFYSGVMAYMFSGICRKFLKQPFPLKSGIKLAIWLAVLSAIAQSLHETFKMYNP
;
A
#
# COMPACT_ATOMS: atom_id res chain seq x y z
N MET A 1 1.22 24.02 -1.93
CA MET A 1 1.14 22.97 -0.90
C MET A 1 2.57 22.58 -0.54
N ASN A 2 3.04 22.89 0.68
CA ASN A 2 4.42 22.55 1.05
C ASN A 2 4.54 21.05 1.27
N TRP A 3 5.41 20.40 0.52
CA TRP A 3 5.70 18.98 0.70
C TRP A 3 6.37 18.75 2.05
N PRO A 4 5.94 17.74 2.83
CA PRO A 4 6.54 17.46 4.13
C PRO A 4 7.98 16.97 3.95
N SER A 5 8.89 17.52 4.73
CA SER A 5 10.26 17.02 4.79
C SER A 5 10.30 15.71 5.61
N PHE A 6 10.92 14.69 5.02
CA PHE A 6 11.19 13.42 5.66
C PHE A 6 12.66 13.34 6.04
N THR A 7 12.94 12.89 7.26
CA THR A 7 14.29 12.53 7.70
C THR A 7 14.81 11.33 6.90
N LEU A 8 16.13 11.12 6.87
CA LEU A 8 16.73 9.97 6.18
C LEU A 8 16.15 8.63 6.67
N LYS A 9 16.01 8.48 8.00
CA LYS A 9 15.40 7.28 8.61
C LYS A 9 13.98 7.04 8.11
N GLU A 10 13.17 8.10 8.03
CA GLU A 10 11.79 7.99 7.52
C GLU A 10 11.76 7.65 6.04
N LYS A 11 12.67 8.20 5.22
CA LYS A 11 12.76 7.85 3.81
C LYS A 11 13.08 6.37 3.63
N ILE A 12 14.06 5.85 4.39
CA ILE A 12 14.41 4.41 4.37
C ILE A 12 13.20 3.56 4.75
N TYR A 13 12.47 3.96 5.80
CA TYR A 13 11.30 3.23 6.28
C TYR A 13 10.12 3.24 5.29
N LEU A 14 9.89 4.37 4.62
CA LEU A 14 8.88 4.45 3.57
C LEU A 14 9.29 3.64 2.34
N PHE A 15 10.57 3.70 1.96
CA PHE A 15 11.12 2.94 0.86
C PHE A 15 11.05 1.43 1.11
N SER A 16 11.34 0.98 2.33
CA SER A 16 11.18 -0.43 2.70
C SER A 16 9.71 -0.86 2.61
N GLY A 17 8.77 0.00 3.02
CA GLY A 17 7.34 -0.25 2.83
C GLY A 17 6.96 -0.41 1.35
N ILE A 18 7.50 0.44 0.47
CA ILE A 18 7.26 0.33 -0.98
C ILE A 18 7.82 -0.98 -1.52
N ILE A 19 9.06 -1.34 -1.16
CA ILE A 19 9.68 -2.61 -1.58
C ILE A 19 8.84 -3.81 -1.10
N LEU A 20 8.43 -3.82 0.17
CA LEU A 20 7.59 -4.89 0.72
C LEU A 20 6.26 -5.01 -0.03
N CYS A 21 5.61 -3.89 -0.31
CA CYS A 21 4.37 -3.87 -1.09
C CYS A 21 4.59 -4.52 -2.46
N ILE A 22 5.68 -4.15 -3.16
CA ILE A 22 6.02 -4.74 -4.46
C ILE A 22 6.23 -6.25 -4.33
N LEU A 23 7.05 -6.69 -3.38
CA LEU A 23 7.37 -8.12 -3.18
C LEU A 23 6.12 -8.97 -2.94
N PHE A 24 5.20 -8.53 -2.10
CA PHE A 24 3.94 -9.25 -1.83
C PHE A 24 2.90 -9.14 -2.96
N SER A 25 3.07 -8.17 -3.84
CA SER A 25 2.17 -7.96 -4.99
C SER A 25 2.60 -8.72 -6.24
N ILE A 26 3.82 -9.27 -6.28
CA ILE A 26 4.29 -10.05 -7.43
C ILE A 26 3.37 -11.27 -7.61
N ARG A 27 2.90 -11.46 -8.85
CA ARG A 27 2.05 -12.58 -9.27
C ARG A 27 2.75 -13.33 -10.39
N TYR A 28 3.22 -14.54 -10.10
CA TYR A 28 3.99 -15.33 -11.05
C TYR A 28 3.08 -16.23 -11.90
N TYR A 29 3.05 -15.99 -13.21
CA TYR A 29 2.41 -16.84 -14.20
C TYR A 29 3.49 -17.42 -15.13
N PRO A 30 3.92 -18.68 -14.93
CA PRO A 30 5.09 -19.25 -15.63
C PRO A 30 4.93 -19.29 -17.15
N GLU A 31 3.70 -19.48 -17.63
CA GLU A 31 3.41 -19.59 -19.07
C GLU A 31 3.33 -18.24 -19.78
N ASN A 32 3.27 -17.12 -19.04
CA ASN A 32 3.06 -15.81 -19.64
C ASN A 32 3.72 -14.69 -18.82
N LEU A 33 4.93 -14.32 -19.24
CA LEU A 33 5.72 -13.27 -18.59
C LEU A 33 5.06 -11.89 -18.71
N GLU A 34 4.45 -11.57 -19.86
CA GLU A 34 3.74 -10.31 -20.07
C GLU A 34 2.57 -10.16 -19.08
N ARG A 35 1.81 -11.25 -18.91
CA ARG A 35 0.72 -11.30 -17.93
C ARG A 35 1.22 -11.12 -16.50
N THR A 36 2.35 -11.75 -16.15
CA THR A 36 3.00 -11.58 -14.84
C THR A 36 3.31 -10.12 -14.54
N ILE A 37 3.93 -9.42 -15.49
CA ILE A 37 4.29 -8.01 -15.32
C ILE A 37 3.03 -7.14 -15.20
N TYR A 38 2.06 -7.32 -16.11
CA TYR A 38 0.83 -6.55 -16.13
C TYR A 38 0.02 -6.72 -14.84
N GLU A 39 -0.20 -7.97 -14.41
CA GLU A 39 -0.96 -8.27 -13.20
C GLU A 39 -0.25 -7.76 -11.94
N SER A 40 1.06 -7.98 -11.83
CA SER A 40 1.83 -7.47 -10.69
C SER A 40 1.76 -5.95 -10.61
N PHE A 41 1.93 -5.26 -11.73
CA PHE A 41 1.82 -3.79 -11.78
C PHE A 41 0.41 -3.31 -11.43
N ARG A 42 -0.62 -3.97 -11.97
CA ARG A 42 -2.03 -3.68 -11.67
C ARG A 42 -2.32 -3.78 -10.18
N TRP A 43 -1.84 -4.83 -9.51
CA TRP A 43 -2.04 -5.03 -8.07
C TRP A 43 -1.30 -3.99 -7.25
N VAL A 44 -0.01 -3.75 -7.53
CA VAL A 44 0.78 -2.70 -6.85
C VAL A 44 0.05 -1.36 -6.92
N PHE A 45 -0.37 -0.95 -8.11
CA PHE A 45 -1.06 0.32 -8.31
C PHE A 45 -2.40 0.35 -7.57
N SER A 46 -3.16 -0.74 -7.62
CA SER A 46 -4.45 -0.86 -6.92
C SER A 46 -4.30 -0.70 -5.40
N PHE A 47 -3.29 -1.34 -4.80
CA PHE A 47 -3.05 -1.22 -3.36
C PHE A 47 -2.66 0.18 -2.94
N PHE A 48 -1.77 0.85 -3.69
CA PHE A 48 -1.40 2.23 -3.40
C PHE A 48 -2.57 3.20 -3.57
N PHE A 49 -3.36 3.04 -4.63
CA PHE A 49 -4.52 3.89 -4.87
C PHE A 49 -5.59 3.72 -3.79
N TYR A 50 -5.98 2.47 -3.51
CA TYR A 50 -6.94 2.16 -2.46
C TYR A 50 -6.49 2.68 -1.09
N SER A 51 -5.23 2.45 -0.74
CA SER A 51 -4.69 2.86 0.55
C SER A 51 -4.53 4.38 0.66
N GLY A 52 -4.23 5.06 -0.44
CA GLY A 52 -4.21 6.52 -0.51
C GLY A 52 -5.59 7.12 -0.26
N VAL A 53 -6.63 6.58 -0.93
CA VAL A 53 -8.02 6.99 -0.71
C VAL A 53 -8.45 6.72 0.73
N MET A 54 -8.13 5.55 1.28
CA MET A 54 -8.45 5.21 2.68
C MET A 54 -7.75 6.13 3.68
N ALA A 55 -6.47 6.45 3.45
CA ALA A 55 -5.75 7.41 4.30
C ALA A 55 -6.36 8.82 4.22
N TYR A 56 -6.84 9.24 3.05
CA TYR A 56 -7.55 10.51 2.88
C TYR A 56 -8.89 10.51 3.63
N MET A 57 -9.70 9.46 3.48
CA MET A 57 -10.97 9.31 4.21
C MET A 57 -10.73 9.30 5.73
N PHE A 58 -9.73 8.55 6.20
CA PHE A 58 -9.36 8.50 7.61
C PHE A 58 -8.95 9.87 8.15
N SER A 59 -8.17 10.63 7.38
CA SER A 59 -7.83 12.02 7.72
C SER A 59 -9.08 12.90 7.89
N GLY A 60 -10.06 12.77 6.97
CA GLY A 60 -11.34 13.47 7.06
C GLY A 60 -12.15 13.08 8.29
N ILE A 61 -12.19 11.79 8.64
CA ILE A 61 -12.86 11.27 9.84
C ILE A 61 -12.19 11.83 11.10
N CYS A 62 -10.87 11.74 11.22
CA CYS A 62 -10.12 12.27 12.36
C CYS A 62 -10.37 13.77 12.55
N ARG A 63 -10.37 14.55 11.46
CA ARG A 63 -10.67 15.98 11.53
C ARG A 63 -12.10 16.26 12.01
N LYS A 64 -13.08 15.48 11.54
CA LYS A 64 -14.50 15.69 11.87
C LYS A 64 -14.84 15.25 13.30
N PHE A 65 -14.36 14.09 13.74
CA PHE A 65 -14.75 13.49 15.02
C PHE A 65 -13.78 13.80 16.15
N LEU A 66 -12.47 13.71 15.89
CA LEU A 66 -11.44 13.90 16.92
C LEU A 66 -10.98 15.36 17.02
N LYS A 67 -11.40 16.22 16.08
CA LYS A 67 -10.95 17.62 15.94
C LYS A 67 -9.42 17.77 15.91
N GLN A 68 -8.70 16.69 15.60
CA GLN A 68 -7.24 16.68 15.53
C GLN A 68 -6.79 16.88 14.08
N PRO A 69 -5.81 17.76 13.82
CA PRO A 69 -5.23 17.90 12.51
C PRO A 69 -4.42 16.64 12.18
N PHE A 70 -4.75 15.96 11.10
CA PHE A 70 -3.98 14.83 10.61
C PHE A 70 -2.96 15.33 9.58
N PRO A 71 -1.65 15.39 9.92
CA PRO A 71 -0.66 15.99 9.03
C PRO A 71 -0.47 15.11 7.79
N LEU A 72 -0.26 15.74 6.63
CA LEU A 72 0.00 15.06 5.36
C LEU A 72 1.13 14.03 5.47
N LYS A 73 2.16 14.33 6.27
CA LYS A 73 3.27 13.43 6.59
C LYS A 73 2.79 12.09 7.17
N SER A 74 1.84 12.12 8.11
CA SER A 74 1.25 10.92 8.69
C SER A 74 0.32 10.22 7.71
N GLY A 75 -0.40 10.98 6.86
CA GLY A 75 -1.20 10.43 5.75
C GLY A 75 -0.39 9.58 4.78
N ILE A 76 0.76 10.09 4.34
CA ILE A 76 1.66 9.35 3.44
C ILE A 76 2.18 8.07 4.10
N LYS A 77 2.60 8.14 5.37
CA LYS A 77 3.03 6.96 6.14
C LYS A 77 1.91 5.93 6.23
N LEU A 78 0.70 6.37 6.58
CA LEU A 78 -0.47 5.51 6.70
C LEU A 78 -0.82 4.84 5.37
N ALA A 79 -0.83 5.59 4.27
CA ALA A 79 -1.14 5.07 2.94
C ALA A 79 -0.15 3.97 2.51
N ILE A 80 1.17 4.17 2.74
CA ILE A 80 2.19 3.18 2.37
C ILE A 80 2.02 1.90 3.19
N TRP A 81 1.80 2.01 4.51
CA TRP A 81 1.65 0.82 5.36
C TRP A 81 0.31 0.11 5.16
N LEU A 82 -0.76 0.84 4.87
CA LEU A 82 -2.03 0.23 4.44
C LEU A 82 -1.86 -0.53 3.12
N ALA A 83 -1.04 -0.03 2.18
CA ALA A 83 -0.77 -0.73 0.93
C ALA A 83 -0.01 -2.04 1.18
N VAL A 84 0.98 -2.02 2.07
CA VAL A 84 1.69 -3.24 2.51
C VAL A 84 0.74 -4.24 3.14
N LEU A 85 -0.12 -3.81 4.06
CA LEU A 85 -1.10 -4.69 4.71
C LEU A 85 -2.07 -5.29 3.69
N SER A 86 -2.53 -4.50 2.72
CA SER A 86 -3.40 -4.96 1.64
C SER A 86 -2.71 -6.01 0.76
N ALA A 87 -1.44 -5.78 0.42
CA ALA A 87 -0.63 -6.72 -0.36
C ALA A 87 -0.43 -8.05 0.39
N ILE A 88 -0.11 -8.00 1.69
CA ILE A 88 0.01 -9.19 2.55
C ILE A 88 -1.32 -9.95 2.63
N ALA A 89 -2.42 -9.23 2.89
CA ALA A 89 -3.74 -9.84 3.01
C ALA A 89 -4.15 -10.54 1.71
N GLN A 90 -3.93 -9.90 0.55
CA GLN A 90 -4.21 -10.53 -0.74
C GLN A 90 -3.28 -11.71 -1.00
N SER A 91 -1.99 -11.61 -0.68
CA SER A 91 -1.05 -12.73 -0.83
C SER A 91 -1.50 -13.95 -0.01
N LEU A 92 -1.91 -13.74 1.24
CA LEU A 92 -2.47 -14.80 2.08
C LEU A 92 -3.76 -15.38 1.49
N HIS A 93 -4.66 -14.52 1.00
CA HIS A 93 -5.91 -14.94 0.37
C HIS A 93 -5.66 -15.89 -0.82
N GLU A 94 -4.70 -15.56 -1.70
CA GLU A 94 -4.34 -16.46 -2.81
C GLU A 94 -3.77 -17.79 -2.31
N THR A 95 -2.90 -17.77 -1.29
CA THR A 95 -2.33 -19.00 -0.70
C THR A 95 -3.41 -19.89 -0.09
N PHE A 96 -4.38 -19.32 0.63
CA PHE A 96 -5.48 -20.08 1.22
C PHE A 96 -6.46 -20.62 0.16
N LYS A 97 -6.75 -19.82 -0.88
CA LYS A 97 -7.60 -20.26 -1.99
C LYS A 97 -6.98 -21.45 -2.76
N MET A 98 -5.66 -21.50 -2.88
CA MET A 98 -4.98 -22.66 -3.48
C MET A 98 -5.10 -23.92 -2.62
N TYR A 99 -5.24 -23.80 -1.29
CA TYR A 99 -5.29 -24.94 -0.37
C TYR A 99 -6.71 -25.46 -0.11
N ASN A 100 -7.74 -24.62 -0.25
CA ASN A 100 -9.16 -24.98 -0.22
C ASN A 100 -9.84 -24.52 -1.54
N PRO A 101 -9.74 -25.30 -2.63
CA PRO A 101 -10.32 -24.95 -3.92
C PRO A 101 -11.85 -24.93 -3.94
#